data_AF-A0AAJ6XKF9-F1
#
_entry.id   AF-A0AAJ6XKF9-F1
#
_cell.length_a   1.000
_cell.length_b   1.000
_cell.length_c   1.000
_cell.angle_alpha   90.00
_cell.angle_beta   90.00
_cell.angle_gamma   90.00
#
_symmetry.space_group_name_H-M   'P 1'
#
loop_
_entity.id
_entity.type
_entity.pdbx_description
1 polymer ?
#
loop_
_entity_poly.entity_id
_entity_poly.type
_entity_poly.pdbx_seq_one_letter_code
_entity_poly.pdbx_strand_id
1 'polypeptide(L)'
;MASIYNCIECGTNLNLNTNHLYPQDFYFEAGNKGTLSFSSIDSTKFRFEKEDKIRPFFETVNYWGIQRKRTKIKCNSCGCLVGYIYDDGQPSTISPGQFGLGPSQAIPRAPRYRFKTKALRIASET
;
A
#
# COMPACT_ATOMS: atom_id res chain seq x y z
N MET A 1 13.74 9.65 14.40
CA MET A 1 12.59 9.51 15.31
C MET A 1 11.77 8.33 14.85
N ALA A 2 11.77 7.24 15.62
CA ALA A 2 10.87 6.12 15.35
C ALA A 2 9.44 6.56 15.68
N SER A 3 8.53 6.34 14.73
CA SER A 3 7.12 6.64 14.89
C SER A 3 6.39 5.35 15.18
N ILE A 4 5.67 5.28 16.30
CA ILE A 4 4.81 4.15 16.64
C ILE A 4 3.46 4.36 15.96
N TYR A 5 3.06 3.39 15.14
CA TYR A 5 1.78 3.38 14.45
C TYR A 5 0.81 2.43 15.13
N ASN A 6 -0.22 3.00 15.73
CA ASN A 6 -1.29 2.24 16.39
C ASN A 6 -2.57 2.29 15.56
N CYS A 7 -3.38 1.25 15.66
CA CYS A 7 -4.74 1.29 15.11
C CYS A 7 -5.56 2.33 15.87
N ILE A 8 -6.28 3.21 15.16
CA ILE A 8 -7.08 4.25 15.82
C ILE A 8 -8.26 3.68 16.62
N GLU A 9 -8.82 2.56 16.16
CA GLU A 9 -10.05 1.96 16.71
C GLU A 9 -9.79 1.15 17.99
N CYS A 10 -8.74 0.33 18.02
CA CYS A 10 -8.43 -0.56 19.15
C CYS A 10 -7.12 -0.23 19.87
N GLY A 11 -6.35 0.76 19.40
CA GLY A 11 -5.08 1.15 20.01
C GLY A 11 -3.93 0.14 19.85
N THR A 12 -4.12 -0.98 19.18
CA THR A 12 -3.07 -2.01 19.04
C THR A 12 -1.93 -1.53 18.17
N ASN A 13 -0.70 -1.82 18.59
CA ASN A 13 0.50 -1.54 17.81
C ASN A 13 0.53 -2.41 16.54
N LEU A 14 0.63 -1.74 15.39
CA LEU A 14 0.60 -2.34 14.06
C LEU A 14 2.00 -2.73 13.54
N ASN A 15 3.06 -2.48 14.31
CA ASN A 15 4.45 -2.82 13.99
C ASN A 15 4.90 -2.31 12.61
N LEU A 16 4.49 -1.07 12.26
CA LEU A 16 4.91 -0.43 11.02
C LEU A 16 6.26 0.27 11.23
N ASN A 17 7.26 -0.10 10.44
CA ASN A 17 8.61 0.45 10.54
C ASN A 17 8.81 1.61 9.56
N THR A 18 9.32 2.74 10.05
CA THR A 18 9.66 3.92 9.24
C THR A 18 10.74 3.64 8.20
N ASN A 19 11.59 2.62 8.39
CA ASN A 19 12.61 2.22 7.41
C ASN A 19 12.01 1.71 6.09
N HIS A 20 10.77 1.23 6.13
CA HIS A 20 10.04 0.77 4.95
C HIS A 20 9.05 1.82 4.44
N LEU A 21 8.99 3.01 5.05
CA LEU A 21 8.10 4.09 4.65
C LEU A 21 8.65 4.76 3.38
N TYR A 22 7.80 4.92 2.36
CA TYR A 22 8.14 5.73 1.20
C TYR A 22 8.11 7.22 1.56
N PRO A 23 9.02 8.04 0.98
CA PRO A 23 8.98 9.49 1.13
C PRO A 23 7.63 10.06 0.71
N GLN A 24 7.22 11.17 1.35
CA GLN A 24 5.92 11.80 1.07
C GLN A 24 5.81 12.29 -0.38
N ASP A 25 6.92 12.74 -0.96
CA ASP A 25 7.02 13.24 -2.34
C ASP A 25 7.22 12.14 -3.38
N PHE A 26 7.25 10.86 -2.97
CA PHE A 26 7.38 9.76 -3.90
C PHE A 26 6.11 9.64 -4.76
N TYR A 27 6.30 9.71 -6.08
CA TYR A 27 5.20 9.62 -7.04
C TYR A 27 4.67 8.18 -7.14
N PHE A 28 3.35 8.03 -7.09
CA PHE A 28 2.65 6.78 -7.35
C PHE A 28 1.50 7.04 -8.31
N GLU A 29 1.29 6.13 -9.26
CA GLU A 29 0.23 6.25 -10.27
C GLU A 29 -1.17 6.32 -9.63
N ALA A 30 -1.42 5.51 -8.59
CA ALA A 30 -2.67 5.55 -7.82
C ALA A 30 -2.71 6.66 -6.73
N GLY A 31 -1.70 7.52 -6.70
CA GLY A 31 -1.55 8.65 -5.77
C GLY A 31 -1.26 8.27 -4.31
N ASN A 32 -0.95 9.27 -3.49
CA ASN A 32 -0.62 9.11 -2.06
C ASN A 32 -1.33 10.11 -1.13
N LYS A 33 -2.36 10.83 -1.62
CA LYS A 33 -3.06 11.85 -0.82
C LYS A 33 -3.72 11.23 0.41
N GLY A 34 -3.39 11.78 1.60
CA GLY A 34 -3.97 11.36 2.88
C GLY A 34 -3.62 9.92 3.29
N THR A 35 -2.49 9.40 2.78
CA THR A 35 -2.06 8.02 3.03
C THR A 35 -0.57 7.93 3.32
N LEU A 36 -0.19 6.88 4.05
CA LEU A 36 1.19 6.46 4.21
C LEU A 36 1.39 5.19 3.40
N SER A 37 2.50 5.11 2.67
CA SER A 37 2.80 3.98 1.81
C SER A 37 4.07 3.30 2.32
N PHE A 38 4.03 1.99 2.48
CA PHE A 38 5.17 1.18 2.92
C PHE A 38 5.55 0.15 1.86
N SER A 39 6.85 -0.17 1.77
CA SER A 39 7.40 -1.22 0.91
C SER A 39 7.23 -2.62 1.51
N SER A 40 7.21 -2.73 2.84
CA SER A 40 7.05 -3.99 3.57
C SER A 40 6.33 -3.75 4.90
N ILE A 41 5.60 -4.77 5.35
CA ILE A 41 4.88 -4.78 6.63
C ILE A 41 4.96 -6.16 7.29
N ASP A 42 4.79 -6.19 8.61
CA ASP A 42 4.60 -7.43 9.37
C ASP A 42 3.19 -7.99 9.13
N SER A 43 3.09 -9.05 8.33
CA SER A 43 1.82 -9.67 7.95
C SER A 43 1.05 -10.28 9.13
N THR A 44 1.70 -10.57 10.26
CA THR A 44 1.05 -11.18 11.44
C THR A 44 0.06 -10.24 12.13
N LYS A 45 0.25 -8.93 11.96
CA LYS A 45 -0.60 -7.88 12.56
C LYS A 45 -1.83 -7.55 11.71
N PHE A 46 -1.96 -8.12 10.52
CA PHE A 46 -3.01 -7.77 9.57
C PHE A 46 -3.77 -8.98 9.04
N ARG A 47 -5.00 -8.73 8.59
CA ARG A 47 -5.80 -9.65 7.78
C ARG A 47 -5.98 -9.07 6.39
N PHE A 48 -5.78 -9.91 5.38
CA PHE A 48 -5.92 -9.52 3.98
C PHE A 48 -7.20 -10.12 3.40
N GLU A 49 -8.04 -9.28 2.83
CA GLU A 49 -9.29 -9.69 2.20
C GLU A 49 -9.35 -9.16 0.77
N LYS A 50 -9.63 -10.05 -0.20
CA LYS A 50 -9.83 -9.64 -1.58
C LYS A 50 -11.15 -8.87 -1.67
N GLU A 51 -11.11 -7.69 -2.27
CA GLU A 51 -12.27 -6.88 -2.62
C GLU A 51 -12.39 -6.83 -4.14
N ASP A 52 -13.55 -7.28 -4.64
CA ASP A 52 -13.96 -7.09 -6.03
C ASP A 52 -15.22 -6.23 -6.03
N LYS A 53 -15.11 -5.03 -6.58
CA LYS A 53 -16.21 -4.05 -6.64
C LYS A 53 -16.41 -3.57 -8.06
N ILE A 54 -17.65 -3.61 -8.51
CA ILE A 54 -18.08 -3.00 -9.77
C ILE A 54 -18.55 -1.58 -9.45
N ARG A 55 -17.61 -0.63 -9.45
CA ARG A 55 -17.88 0.81 -9.28
C ARG A 55 -16.84 1.59 -10.09
N PRO A 56 -17.25 2.62 -10.85
CA PRO A 56 -16.32 3.49 -11.56
C PRO A 56 -15.22 4.01 -10.64
N PHE A 57 -13.96 3.92 -11.08
CA PHE A 57 -12.81 4.44 -10.36
C PHE A 57 -11.74 4.93 -11.32
N PHE A 58 -10.87 5.82 -10.81
CA PHE A 58 -9.66 6.25 -11.50
C PHE A 58 -8.48 5.43 -10.97
N GLU A 59 -7.77 4.74 -11.86
CA GLU A 59 -6.54 4.03 -11.53
C GLU A 59 -5.35 4.96 -11.62
N THR A 60 -5.32 5.78 -12.69
CA THR A 60 -4.36 6.85 -12.93
C THR A 60 -5.10 8.12 -13.34
N VAL A 61 -4.38 9.21 -13.54
CA VAL A 61 -4.97 10.49 -14.01
C VAL A 61 -5.66 10.32 -15.38
N ASN A 62 -5.14 9.46 -16.24
CA ASN A 62 -5.61 9.28 -17.62
C ASN A 62 -6.39 7.98 -17.85
N TYR A 63 -6.60 7.17 -16.80
CA TYR A 63 -7.29 5.89 -16.91
C TYR A 63 -8.36 5.73 -15.85
N TRP A 64 -9.57 5.43 -16.33
CA TRP A 64 -10.70 5.04 -15.50
C TRP A 64 -11.10 3.60 -15.83
N GLY A 65 -11.62 2.91 -14.83
CA GLY A 65 -12.11 1.54 -14.96
C GLY A 65 -13.43 1.36 -14.21
N ILE A 66 -14.11 0.24 -14.48
CA ILE A 66 -15.40 -0.08 -13.85
C ILE A 66 -15.29 -1.15 -12.75
N GLN A 67 -14.36 -2.10 -12.90
CA GLN A 67 -14.15 -3.18 -11.95
C GLN A 67 -12.85 -2.96 -11.18
N ARG A 68 -12.98 -2.72 -9.88
CA ARG A 68 -11.86 -2.48 -8.98
C ARG A 68 -11.55 -3.72 -8.17
N LYS A 69 -10.45 -4.38 -8.51
CA LYS A 69 -9.87 -5.50 -7.74
C LYS A 69 -8.76 -4.97 -6.85
N ARG A 70 -8.92 -5.01 -5.53
CA ARG A 70 -7.88 -4.59 -4.56
C ARG A 70 -7.90 -5.52 -3.35
N THR A 71 -6.78 -5.63 -2.65
CA THR A 71 -6.72 -6.35 -1.38
C THR A 71 -6.84 -5.36 -0.23
N LYS A 72 -7.85 -5.53 0.62
CA LYS A 72 -8.02 -4.78 1.87
C LYS A 72 -6.99 -5.20 2.89
N ILE A 73 -6.46 -4.23 3.63
CA ILE A 73 -5.67 -4.46 4.82
C ILE A 73 -6.57 -4.14 6.01
N LYS A 74 -6.84 -5.13 6.84
CA LYS A 74 -7.59 -4.98 8.09
C LYS A 74 -6.68 -5.22 9.28
N CYS A 75 -6.91 -4.52 10.38
CA CYS A 75 -6.25 -4.84 11.65
C CYS A 75 -6.65 -6.25 12.10
N ASN A 76 -5.69 -7.09 12.48
CA ASN A 76 -5.98 -8.46 12.92
C ASN A 76 -6.79 -8.50 14.24
N SER A 77 -6.61 -7.51 15.12
CA SER A 77 -7.26 -7.47 16.43
C SER A 77 -8.72 -7.02 16.40
N CYS A 78 -9.07 -5.99 15.63
CA CYS A 78 -10.43 -5.44 15.59
C CYS A 78 -11.17 -5.64 14.26
N GLY A 79 -10.47 -6.05 13.19
CA GLY A 79 -11.06 -6.19 11.86
C GLY A 79 -11.34 -4.89 11.12
N CYS A 80 -11.01 -3.72 11.70
CA CYS A 80 -11.21 -2.42 11.06
C CYS A 80 -10.30 -2.25 9.84
N LEU A 81 -10.83 -1.59 8.80
CA LEU A 81 -10.12 -1.34 7.55
C LEU A 81 -9.06 -0.24 7.74
N VAL A 82 -7.79 -0.61 7.66
CA VAL A 82 -6.66 0.33 7.82
C VAL A 82 -6.05 0.78 6.49
N GLY A 83 -6.19 -0.02 5.42
CA GLY A 83 -5.53 0.27 4.16
C GLY A 83 -5.88 -0.65 3.01
N TYR A 84 -5.09 -0.56 1.94
CA TYR A 84 -5.19 -1.37 0.72
C TYR A 84 -3.81 -1.67 0.15
N ILE A 85 -3.68 -2.81 -0.54
CA ILE A 85 -2.49 -3.18 -1.31
C ILE A 85 -2.66 -2.75 -2.76
N TYR A 86 -1.58 -2.25 -3.36
CA TYR A 86 -1.48 -1.89 -4.77
C TYR A 86 -0.21 -2.47 -5.37
N ASP A 87 -0.26 -2.89 -6.62
CA ASP A 87 0.91 -3.42 -7.33
C ASP A 87 1.56 -2.31 -8.18
N ASP A 88 1.85 -1.17 -7.56
CA ASP A 88 2.50 0.01 -8.18
C ASP A 88 3.80 0.40 -7.47
N GLY A 89 4.43 -0.55 -6.77
CA GLY A 89 5.73 -0.38 -6.14
C GLY A 89 6.92 -0.45 -7.12
N GLN A 90 8.10 -0.71 -6.56
CA GLN A 90 9.32 -0.86 -7.36
C GLN A 90 9.19 -2.01 -8.37
N PRO A 91 9.72 -1.87 -9.60
CA PRO A 91 9.80 -2.98 -10.54
C PRO A 91 10.57 -4.16 -9.92
N SER A 92 10.01 -5.36 -10.02
CA SER A 92 10.68 -6.58 -9.51
C SER A 92 11.91 -6.99 -10.32
N THR A 93 12.02 -6.51 -11.56
CA THR A 93 13.18 -6.72 -12.43
C THR A 93 13.59 -5.41 -13.11
N ILE A 94 14.89 -5.10 -13.05
CA ILE A 94 15.53 -4.06 -13.84
C ILE A 94 16.40 -4.78 -14.86
N SER A 95 15.76 -5.47 -15.80
CA SER A 95 16.46 -6.13 -16.90
C SER A 95 16.15 -5.38 -18.20
N PRO A 96 17.14 -5.15 -19.08
CA PRO A 96 16.90 -4.62 -20.41
C PRO A 96 16.04 -5.56 -21.29
N GLY A 97 15.62 -6.72 -20.76
CA GLY A 97 14.79 -7.68 -21.45
C GLY A 97 15.58 -8.58 -22.39
N GLN A 98 14.90 -9.51 -23.02
CA GLN A 98 15.53 -10.40 -23.99
C GLN A 98 16.03 -9.55 -25.18
N PHE A 99 17.32 -9.65 -25.51
CA PHE A 99 17.97 -8.89 -26.58
C PHE A 99 17.93 -7.35 -26.44
N GLY A 100 17.72 -6.81 -25.23
CA GLY A 100 17.65 -5.35 -25.04
C GLY A 100 16.36 -4.73 -25.56
N LEU A 101 15.37 -5.54 -25.95
CA LEU A 101 14.07 -5.10 -26.47
C LEU A 101 13.06 -4.78 -25.36
N GLY A 102 13.53 -4.67 -24.12
CA GLY A 102 12.67 -4.52 -22.97
C GLY A 102 11.92 -5.82 -22.63
N PRO A 103 11.22 -5.83 -21.49
CA PRO A 103 10.39 -6.97 -21.11
C PRO A 103 9.21 -7.09 -22.08
N SER A 104 8.96 -8.31 -22.56
CA SER A 104 7.87 -8.62 -23.50
C SER A 104 6.47 -8.51 -22.90
N GLN A 105 6.37 -8.28 -21.60
CA GLN A 105 5.15 -8.20 -20.80
C GLN A 105 5.25 -7.07 -19.79
N ALA A 106 4.10 -6.64 -19.24
CA ALA A 106 4.08 -5.69 -18.13
C ALA A 106 4.97 -6.18 -16.98
N ILE A 107 5.93 -5.35 -16.56
CA ILE A 107 6.89 -5.71 -15.51
C ILE A 107 6.11 -5.90 -14.20
N PRO A 108 6.18 -7.08 -13.56
CA PRO A 108 5.56 -7.26 -12.27
C PRO A 108 6.15 -6.26 -11.28
N ARG A 109 5.28 -5.51 -10.59
CA ARG A 109 5.68 -4.54 -9.57
C ARG A 109 5.55 -5.16 -8.19
N ALA A 110 6.42 -4.73 -7.28
CA ALA A 110 6.32 -5.09 -5.87
C ALA A 110 5.03 -4.52 -5.26
N PRO A 111 4.43 -5.23 -4.28
CA PRO A 111 3.27 -4.73 -3.58
C PRO A 111 3.63 -3.50 -2.75
N ARG A 112 2.73 -2.51 -2.78
CA ARG A 112 2.75 -1.31 -1.94
C ARG A 112 1.63 -1.39 -0.93
N TYR A 113 1.97 -1.26 0.33
CA TYR A 113 1.02 -1.28 1.44
C TYR A 113 0.62 0.15 1.78
N ARG A 114 -0.58 0.56 1.35
CA ARG A 114 -1.09 1.92 1.50
C ARG A 114 -2.08 2.01 2.66
N PHE A 115 -1.69 2.68 3.73
CA PHE A 115 -2.50 2.94 4.91
C PHE A 115 -3.14 4.32 4.88
N LYS A 116 -4.38 4.41 5.38
CA LYS A 116 -5.06 5.70 5.55
C LYS A 116 -4.53 6.37 6.80
N THR A 117 -4.08 7.62 6.71
CA THR A 117 -3.61 8.37 7.89
C THR A 117 -4.71 8.47 8.95
N LYS A 118 -5.96 8.66 8.53
CA LYS A 118 -7.12 8.67 9.43
C LYS A 118 -7.43 7.35 10.16
N ALA A 119 -6.84 6.23 9.74
CA ALA A 119 -7.01 4.93 10.38
C ALA A 119 -5.86 4.62 11.37
N LEU A 120 -4.85 5.48 11.43
CA LEU A 120 -3.64 5.31 12.23
C LEU A 120 -3.55 6.42 13.27
N ARG A 121 -3.18 6.05 14.49
CA ARG A 121 -2.71 6.98 15.53
C ARG A 121 -1.18 6.95 15.52
N ILE A 122 -0.57 8.09 15.25
CA ILE A 122 0.89 8.24 15.22
C ILE A 122 1.33 8.77 16.58
N ALA A 123 2.20 8.03 17.27
CA ALA A 123 2.87 8.48 18.47
C ALA A 123 4.38 8.60 18.18
N SER A 124 5.01 9.68 18.61
CA SER A 124 6.47 9.82 18.59
C SER A 124 7.06 9.06 19.77
N GLU A 125 8.06 8.20 19.53
CA GLU A 125 8.97 7.79 20.62
C GLU A 125 9.75 9.03 21.07
N THR A 126 9.62 9.36 22.36
CA THR A 126 10.41 10.39 23.07
C THR A 126 11.79 9.87 23.38
#